data_AF-J5HEQ0-F1
#
_entry.id   AF-J5HEQ0-F1
#
_cell.length_a   1.000
_cell.length_b   1.000
_cell.length_c   1.000
_cell.angle_alpha   90.00
_cell.angle_beta   90.00
_cell.angle_gamma   90.00
#
_symmetry.space_group_name_H-M   'P 1'
#
loop_
_entity.id
_entity.type
_entity.pdbx_description
1 polymer ?
#
loop_
_entity_poly.entity_id
_entity_poly.type
_entity_poly.pdbx_seq_one_letter_code
_entity_poly.pdbx_strand_id
1 'polypeptide(L)'
;MNQGKQMAGGRRLRRTVFMPKDNIRVMVATYEQETPNEVFWETVIAGDCNDSAGGIVIPSQTRKDAYKMHDMAADIIRMIGLKEFKILRKGYTNGA
;
A
#
# COMPACT_ATOMS: atom_id res chain seq x y z
N MET A 1 21.79 18.61 -6.95
CA MET A 1 21.61 17.48 -7.89
C MET A 1 20.25 16.86 -7.64
N ASN A 2 19.27 17.16 -8.50
CA ASN A 2 17.95 16.53 -8.45
C ASN A 2 18.09 15.17 -9.15
N GLN A 3 18.38 14.11 -8.38
CA GLN A 3 18.25 12.76 -8.90
C GLN A 3 16.76 12.52 -9.10
N GLY A 4 16.30 12.75 -10.33
CA GLY A 4 15.02 12.24 -10.77
C GLY A 4 14.96 10.78 -10.37
N LYS A 5 13.97 10.42 -9.55
CA LYS A 5 13.63 9.05 -9.19
C LYS A 5 13.32 8.30 -10.48
N GLN A 6 14.37 7.89 -11.20
CA GLN A 6 14.26 6.83 -12.19
C GLN A 6 13.74 5.65 -11.39
N MET A 7 12.50 5.27 -11.69
CA MET A 7 11.95 4.02 -11.18
C MET A 7 12.89 2.93 -11.71
N ALA A 8 13.83 2.50 -10.87
CA ALA A 8 14.57 1.28 -11.10
C ALA A 8 13.53 0.21 -11.45
N GLY A 9 13.82 -0.60 -12.47
CA GLY A 9 12.92 -1.60 -13.03
C GLY A 9 12.65 -2.76 -12.08
N GLY A 10 12.23 -2.46 -10.85
CA GLY A 10 12.02 -3.40 -9.78
C GLY A 10 11.01 -4.46 -10.17
N ARG A 11 11.32 -5.70 -9.78
CA ARG A 11 10.47 -6.85 -10.02
C ARG A 11 9.22 -6.72 -9.17
N ARG A 12 8.04 -6.65 -9.82
CA ARG A 12 6.76 -6.70 -9.11
C ARG A 12 6.54 -8.09 -8.52
N LEU A 13 6.45 -8.17 -7.20
CA LEU A 13 6.22 -9.41 -6.47
C LEU A 13 4.73 -9.68 -6.25
N ARG A 14 3.95 -8.65 -5.93
CA ARG A 14 2.51 -8.76 -5.64
C ARG A 14 1.76 -7.50 -6.03
N ARG A 15 0.50 -7.64 -6.41
CA ARG A 15 -0.40 -6.53 -6.74
C ARG A 15 -1.82 -6.86 -6.31
N THR A 16 -2.47 -5.90 -5.66
CA THR A 16 -3.89 -5.92 -5.31
C THR A 16 -4.53 -4.63 -5.78
N VAL A 17 -5.69 -4.71 -6.42
CA VAL A 17 -6.42 -3.55 -6.94
C VAL A 17 -7.80 -3.51 -6.27
N PHE A 18 -8.18 -2.32 -5.84
CA PHE A 18 -9.44 -2.00 -5.21
C PHE A 18 -10.19 -0.97 -6.06
N MET A 19 -11.51 -1.09 -6.08
CA MET A 19 -12.41 -0.05 -6.60
C MET A 19 -13.37 0.32 -5.47
N PRO A 20 -12.93 1.14 -4.49
CA PRO A 20 -13.84 1.74 -3.51
C PRO A 20 -14.97 2.51 -4.21
N LYS A 21 -16.07 2.72 -3.47
CA LYS A 21 -17.34 3.25 -3.99
C LYS A 21 -17.25 4.54 -4.81
N ASP A 22 -16.26 5.37 -4.52
CA ASP A 22 -16.11 6.69 -5.16
C ASP A 22 -15.48 6.61 -6.56
N ASN A 23 -15.48 5.41 -7.18
CA ASN A 23 -14.89 5.10 -8.49
C ASN A 23 -13.38 5.37 -8.62
N ILE A 24 -12.71 5.75 -7.53
CA ILE A 24 -11.25 5.87 -7.49
C ILE A 24 -10.66 4.46 -7.43
N ARG A 25 -9.90 4.08 -8.46
CA ARG A 25 -9.16 2.82 -8.45
C ARG A 25 -7.93 2.98 -7.55
N VAL A 26 -7.80 2.17 -6.52
CA VAL A 26 -6.60 2.15 -5.65
C VAL A 26 -5.82 0.87 -5.89
N MET A 27 -4.51 0.98 -6.07
CA MET A 27 -3.61 -0.16 -6.22
C MET A 27 -2.65 -0.21 -5.03
N VAL A 28 -2.45 -1.41 -4.49
CA VAL A 28 -1.32 -1.73 -3.63
C VAL A 28 -0.41 -2.70 -4.39
N ALA A 29 0.87 -2.38 -4.54
CA ALA A 29 1.83 -3.24 -5.21
C ALA A 29 3.12 -3.34 -4.42
N THR A 30 3.70 -4.53 -4.37
CA THR A 30 4.99 -4.77 -3.73
C THR A 30 6.04 -5.07 -4.80
N TYR A 31 7.15 -4.36 -4.72
CA TYR A 31 8.28 -4.48 -5.64
C TYR A 31 9.53 -4.89 -4.88
N GLU A 32 10.36 -5.68 -5.54
CA GLU A 32 11.77 -5.88 -5.20
C GLU A 32 12.57 -4.94 -6.08
N GLN A 33 13.33 -4.06 -5.45
CA GLN A 33 14.23 -3.13 -6.11
C GLN A 33 15.65 -3.66 -5.98
N GLU A 34 16.38 -3.57 -7.07
CA GLU A 34 17.79 -3.92 -7.12
C GLU A 34 18.57 -2.69 -7.54
N THR A 35 19.58 -2.35 -6.75
CA THR A 35 20.63 -1.42 -7.14
C THR A 35 21.94 -2.21 -7.22
N PRO A 36 23.02 -1.64 -7.78
CA PRO A 36 24.31 -2.32 -7.80
C PRO A 36 24.83 -2.75 -6.42
N ASN A 37 24.36 -2.12 -5.34
CA ASN A 37 24.91 -2.31 -3.99
C ASN A 37 23.92 -2.98 -3.02
N GLU A 38 22.63 -3.00 -3.33
CA GLU A 38 21.61 -3.50 -2.39
C GLU A 38 20.34 -3.98 -3.10
N VAL A 39 19.70 -4.96 -2.47
CA VAL A 39 18.33 -5.37 -2.77
C VAL A 39 17.45 -4.88 -1.63
N PHE A 40 16.37 -4.18 -1.96
CA PHE A 40 15.37 -3.72 -0.99
C PHE A 40 13.97 -3.90 -1.55
N TRP A 41 12.95 -3.74 -0.71
CA TRP A 41 11.57 -3.92 -1.12
C TRP A 41 10.76 -2.67 -0.85
N GLU A 42 9.75 -2.45 -1.68
CA GLU A 42 8.85 -1.30 -1.55
C GLU A 42 7.40 -1.78 -1.67
N THR A 43 6.54 -1.24 -0.82
CA THR A 43 5.09 -1.33 -1.00
C THR A 43 4.56 0.02 -1.46
N VAL A 44 3.95 0.05 -2.63
CA VAL A 44 3.41 1.25 -3.29
C VAL A 44 1.90 1.24 -3.20
N ILE A 45 1.31 2.32 -2.70
CA ILE A 45 -0.13 2.58 -2.69
C ILE A 45 -0.42 3.74 -3.62
N ALA A 46 -1.15 3.54 -4.71
CA ALA A 46 -1.44 4.58 -5.70
C ALA A 46 -2.95 4.65 -5.99
N GLY A 47 -3.48 5.87 -6.02
CA GLY A 47 -4.83 6.18 -6.54
C GLY A 47 -4.74 6.52 -8.03
N ASP A 48 -5.73 6.06 -8.80
CA ASP A 48 -5.81 6.09 -10.27
C ASP A 48 -4.56 5.53 -10.99
N CYS A 49 -4.76 4.60 -11.94
CA CYS A 49 -3.65 3.92 -12.61
C CYS A 49 -2.81 4.84 -13.51
N ASN A 50 -3.19 6.12 -13.63
CA ASN A 50 -2.53 7.15 -14.42
C ASN A 50 -2.06 8.36 -13.60
N ASP A 51 -2.16 8.32 -12.27
CA ASP A 51 -1.83 9.50 -11.47
C ASP A 51 -0.30 9.71 -11.41
N SER A 52 0.15 10.75 -12.11
CA SER A 52 1.52 11.25 -12.08
C SER A 52 1.87 11.95 -10.75
N ALA A 53 0.90 12.18 -9.86
CA ALA A 53 1.11 12.83 -8.57
C ALA A 53 1.90 11.96 -7.55
N GLY A 54 2.12 10.68 -7.87
CA GLY A 54 2.97 9.78 -7.08
C GLY A 54 2.19 9.09 -5.97
N GLY A 55 2.23 7.77 -5.99
CA GLY A 55 1.71 6.96 -4.88
C GLY A 55 2.55 7.08 -3.61
N ILE A 56 2.00 6.60 -2.51
CA ILE A 56 2.74 6.41 -1.25
C ILE A 56 3.68 5.23 -1.46
N VAL A 57 4.99 5.44 -1.24
CA VAL A 57 6.00 4.37 -1.29
C VAL A 57 6.48 4.10 0.13
N ILE A 58 6.35 2.85 0.56
CA ILE A 58 6.77 2.37 1.88
C ILE A 58 7.96 1.43 1.69
N PRO A 59 9.20 1.89 1.91
CA PRO A 59 10.38 1.04 1.81
C PRO A 59 10.42 0.02 2.96
N SER A 60 11.05 -1.12 2.72
CA SER A 60 11.20 -2.22 3.67
C SER A 60 12.54 -2.91 3.48
N GLN A 61 13.23 -3.16 4.59
CA GLN A 61 14.53 -3.82 4.60
C GLN A 61 14.45 -5.32 4.32
N THR A 62 13.27 -5.94 4.49
CA THR A 62 13.07 -7.36 4.23
C THR A 62 11.84 -7.60 3.37
N ARG A 63 11.90 -8.65 2.54
CA ARG A 63 10.74 -9.13 1.77
C ARG A 63 9.53 -9.45 2.65
N LYS A 64 9.78 -10.00 3.85
CA LYS A 64 8.73 -10.39 4.80
C LYS A 64 7.98 -9.15 5.30
N ASP A 65 8.69 -8.08 5.63
CA ASP A 65 8.06 -6.86 6.13
C ASP A 65 7.33 -6.12 5.01
N ALA A 66 7.87 -6.14 3.78
CA ALA A 66 7.16 -5.62 2.62
C ALA A 66 5.81 -6.33 2.39
N TYR A 67 5.74 -7.65 2.56
CA TYR A 67 4.47 -8.38 2.48
C TYR A 67 3.50 -8.02 3.62
N LYS A 68 3.99 -7.87 4.85
CA LYS A 68 3.15 -7.39 5.96
C LYS A 68 2.59 -6.00 5.66
N MET A 69 3.41 -5.09 5.13
CA MET A 69 2.97 -3.75 4.73
C MET A 69 1.91 -3.81 3.64
N HIS A 70 2.07 -4.71 2.67
CA HIS A 70 1.05 -4.96 1.65
C HIS A 70 -0.29 -5.40 2.26
N ASP A 71 -0.26 -6.40 3.14
CA ASP A 71 -1.47 -6.94 3.76
C ASP A 71 -2.15 -5.88 4.65
N MET A 72 -1.37 -5.13 5.44
CA MET A 72 -1.90 -4.03 6.26
C MET A 72 -2.54 -2.92 5.40
N ALA A 73 -1.88 -2.51 4.31
CA ALA A 73 -2.42 -1.50 3.40
C ALA A 73 -3.72 -2.00 2.73
N ALA A 74 -3.73 -3.26 2.29
CA ALA A 74 -4.90 -3.90 1.70
C ALA A 74 -6.07 -3.94 2.70
N ASP A 75 -5.82 -4.29 3.94
CA ASP A 75 -6.85 -4.36 4.98
C ASP A 75 -7.39 -2.98 5.33
N ILE A 76 -6.54 -1.96 5.44
CA ILE A 76 -6.98 -0.56 5.66
C ILE A 76 -7.87 -0.09 4.51
N ILE A 77 -7.47 -0.32 3.25
CA ILE A 77 -8.27 0.09 2.08
C ILE A 77 -9.61 -0.66 2.04
N ARG A 78 -9.62 -1.96 2.37
CA ARG A 78 -10.87 -2.71 2.52
C ARG A 78 -11.75 -2.12 3.61
N MET A 79 -11.21 -1.82 4.80
CA MET A 79 -11.96 -1.21 5.89
C MET A 79 -12.60 0.12 5.49
N ILE A 80 -11.88 0.96 4.74
CA ILE A 80 -12.40 2.24 4.23
C ILE A 80 -13.49 1.99 3.17
N GLY A 81 -13.31 0.99 2.29
CA GLY A 81 -14.27 0.65 1.24
C GLY A 81 -15.54 -0.08 1.71
N LEU A 82 -15.55 -0.63 2.92
CA LEU A 82 -16.73 -1.26 3.51
C LEU A 82 -17.73 -0.17 3.94
N LYS A 83 -18.98 -0.28 3.44
CA LYS A 83 -20.13 0.59 3.80
C LYS A 83 -20.37 0.65 5.33
N GLU A 84 -19.84 -0.31 6.07
CA GLU A 84 -19.94 -0.44 7.51
C GLU A 84 -18.55 -0.42 8.14
N PHE A 85 -17.95 0.77 8.24
CA PHE A 85 -17.25 1.10 9.49
C PHE A 85 -18.31 1.20 10.61
N LYS A 86 -19.03 0.10 10.87
CA LYS A 86 -19.77 -0.09 12.11
C LYS A 86 -18.70 -0.27 13.15
N ILE A 87 -18.18 0.87 13.59
CA ILE A 87 -17.79 1.15 14.95
C ILE A 87 -17.16 -0.09 15.61
N LEU A 88 -15.83 -0.14 15.63
CA LEU A 88 -15.06 -0.96 16.57
C LEU A 88 -15.33 -0.57 18.06
N ARG A 89 -16.49 0.01 18.42
CA ARG A 89 -17.01 -0.09 19.79
C ARG A 89 -17.78 -1.41 19.91
N LYS A 90 -17.05 -2.45 20.29
CA LYS A 90 -17.60 -3.42 21.21
C LYS A 90 -16.85 -3.24 22.54
N GLY A 91 -17.53 -2.63 23.52
CA GLY A 91 -17.21 -2.80 24.94
C GLY A 91 -16.39 -1.73 25.65
N TYR A 92 -16.90 -0.50 25.76
CA TYR A 92 -16.80 0.25 27.03
C TYR A 92 -18.22 0.60 27.48
N THR A 93 -18.94 -0.44 27.90
CA THR A 93 -20.04 -0.32 28.85
C THR A 93 -19.62 -1.10 30.08
N ASN A 94 -19.03 -0.40 31.04
CA ASN A 94 -19.06 -0.76 32.46
C ASN A 94 -19.59 0.50 33.15
N GLY A 95 -20.91 0.57 33.33
CA GLY A 95 -21.53 0.51 34.66
C GLY A 95 -22.18 1.88 34.87
N ALA A 96 -23.51 1.98 34.86
CA ALA A 96 -24.35 1.87 36.04
C ALA A 96 -23.99 2.94 37.07
#